data_AF-A0A2V0N264-F1
#
_entry.id   AF-A0A2V0N264-F1
#
_cell.length_a   1.000
_cell.length_b   1.000
_cell.length_c   1.000
_cell.angle_alpha   90.00
_cell.angle_beta   90.00
_cell.angle_gamma   90.00
#
_symmetry.space_group_name_H-M   'P 1'
#
loop_
_entity.id
_entity.type
_entity.pdbx_description
1 polymer ?
#
loop_
_entity_poly.entity_id
_entity_poly.type
_entity_poly.pdbx_seq_one_letter_code
_entity_poly.pdbx_strand_id
1 'polypeptide(L)'
;MRLAAATVGFGVYTTVMLLVERRMRASGGPGIIPFELAGSAARAEDIMARWGSDGQRAARLSLWLDFGYMATYGTLTGLLVDRVRRRHGDPAALPAAVFVAVAADAAEGVSLLKVLDHRHIRVHARLAQIAALIKFAILGSAVGYVAANGFGPNVRSG
;
A
#
# COMPACT_ATOMS: atom_id res chain seq x y z
N MET A 1 0.80 -23.58 6.28
CA MET A 1 0.82 -22.79 7.53
C MET A 1 1.20 -21.32 7.30
N ARG A 2 2.36 -20.99 6.69
CA ARG A 2 2.81 -19.59 6.46
C ARG A 2 1.84 -18.72 5.64
N LEU A 3 1.30 -19.23 4.54
CA LEU A 3 0.37 -18.47 3.70
C LEU A 3 -0.95 -18.16 4.42
N ALA A 4 -1.53 -19.14 5.13
CA ALA A 4 -2.75 -18.95 5.90
C ALA A 4 -2.59 -17.90 7.01
N ALA A 5 -1.47 -17.93 7.74
CA ALA A 5 -1.17 -16.92 8.75
C ALA A 5 -1.02 -15.51 8.13
N ALA A 6 -0.35 -15.41 6.98
CA ALA A 6 -0.23 -14.14 6.26
C ALA A 6 -1.59 -13.61 5.76
N THR A 7 -2.46 -14.50 5.27
CA THR A 7 -3.83 -14.14 4.86
C THR A 7 -4.67 -13.63 6.03
N VAL A 8 -4.60 -14.30 7.19
CA VAL A 8 -5.32 -13.87 8.40
C VAL A 8 -4.79 -12.52 8.88
N GLY A 9 -3.46 -12.36 8.98
CA GLY A 9 -2.84 -11.09 9.39
C GLY A 9 -3.22 -9.93 8.46
N PHE A 10 -3.18 -10.17 7.14
CA PHE A 10 -3.63 -9.20 6.14
C PHE A 10 -5.11 -8.84 6.35
N GLY A 11 -6.00 -9.82 6.47
CA GLY A 11 -7.43 -9.56 6.66
C GLY A 11 -7.76 -8.78 7.94
N VAL A 12 -7.05 -9.07 9.03
CA VAL A 12 -7.19 -8.32 10.30
C VAL A 12 -6.78 -6.86 10.10
N TYR A 13 -5.59 -6.61 9.53
CA TYR A 13 -5.15 -5.24 9.26
C TYR A 13 -6.07 -4.52 8.28
N THR A 14 -6.49 -5.15 7.18
CA THR A 14 -7.44 -4.56 6.23
C THR A 14 -8.71 -4.13 6.96
N THR A 15 -9.23 -4.96 7.86
CA THR A 15 -10.43 -4.63 8.65
C THR A 15 -10.18 -3.38 9.51
N VAL A 16 -9.06 -3.32 10.22
CA VAL A 16 -8.68 -2.16 11.05
C VAL A 16 -8.52 -0.89 10.20
N MET A 17 -7.81 -0.98 9.08
CA MET A 17 -7.57 0.14 8.16
C MET A 17 -8.89 0.69 7.59
N LEU A 18 -9.84 -0.20 7.22
CA LEU A 18 -11.16 0.22 6.74
C LEU A 18 -11.97 0.96 7.82
N LEU A 19 -11.86 0.57 9.09
CA LEU A 19 -12.52 1.28 10.18
C LEU A 19 -11.93 2.69 10.38
N VAL A 20 -10.61 2.82 10.31
CA VAL A 20 -9.94 4.13 10.38
C VAL A 20 -10.30 5.00 9.18
N GLU A 21 -10.33 4.43 7.98
CA GLU A 21 -10.71 5.15 6.77
C GLU A 21 -12.18 5.61 6.81
N ARG A 22 -13.10 4.80 7.33
CA ARG A 22 -14.49 5.23 7.56
C ARG A 22 -14.57 6.44 8.48
N ARG A 23 -13.79 6.45 9.57
CA ARG A 23 -13.73 7.60 10.50
C ARG A 23 -13.19 8.85 9.82
N MET A 24 -12.15 8.72 8.99
CA MET A 24 -11.58 9.82 8.24
C MET A 24 -12.57 10.38 7.20
N ARG A 25 -13.28 9.52 6.47
CA ARG A 25 -14.32 9.96 5.52
C ARG A 25 -15.52 10.59 6.21
N ALA A 26 -15.86 10.12 7.41
CA ALA A 26 -16.93 10.70 8.21
C ALA A 26 -16.64 12.15 8.65
N SER A 27 -15.38 12.61 8.60
CA SER A 27 -15.05 14.02 8.86
C SER A 27 -15.30 14.94 7.66
N GLY A 28 -15.77 14.42 6.52
CA GLY A 28 -16.13 15.20 5.31
C GLY A 28 -15.03 15.29 4.25
N GLY A 29 -13.82 14.80 4.55
CA GLY A 29 -12.71 14.73 3.61
C GLY A 29 -12.60 13.39 2.87
N PRO A 30 -11.69 13.28 1.88
CA PRO A 30 -11.48 12.05 1.11
C PRO A 30 -10.82 10.92 1.92
N GLY A 31 -10.65 9.74 1.30
CA GLY A 31 -9.85 8.65 1.85
C GLY A 31 -8.33 8.97 1.88
N ILE A 32 -7.51 8.00 2.31
CA ILE A 32 -6.05 8.19 2.37
C ILE A 32 -5.44 8.25 0.97
N ILE A 33 -5.90 7.40 0.04
CA ILE A 33 -5.37 7.28 -1.33
C ILE A 33 -5.31 8.63 -2.08
N PRO A 34 -6.38 9.47 -2.10
CA PRO A 34 -6.30 10.81 -2.67
C PRO A 34 -5.20 11.71 -2.09
N PHE A 35 -4.85 11.53 -0.82
CA PHE A 35 -3.76 12.27 -0.17
C PHE A 35 -2.39 11.75 -0.61
N GLU A 36 -2.22 10.44 -0.74
CA GLU A 36 -1.02 9.81 -1.31
C GLU A 36 -0.75 10.34 -2.73
N LEU A 37 -1.81 10.51 -3.51
CA LEU A 37 -1.75 10.95 -4.90
C LEU A 37 -1.82 12.49 -5.07
N ALA A 38 -1.85 13.26 -3.99
CA ALA A 38 -2.00 14.71 -4.05
C ALA A 38 -0.89 15.37 -4.87
N GLY A 39 0.38 14.99 -4.64
CA GLY A 39 1.52 15.39 -5.48
C GLY A 39 1.88 16.88 -5.52
N SER A 40 1.09 17.75 -4.90
CA SER A 40 1.29 19.19 -4.82
C SER A 40 0.83 19.72 -3.47
N ALA A 41 1.41 20.86 -3.04
CA ALA A 41 1.03 21.50 -1.79
C ALA A 41 -0.45 21.89 -1.76
N ALA A 42 -0.93 22.57 -2.80
CA ALA A 42 -2.32 23.01 -2.89
C ALA A 42 -3.34 21.86 -2.73
N ARG A 43 -3.09 20.71 -3.35
CA ARG A 43 -3.99 19.54 -3.21
C ARG A 43 -3.88 18.89 -1.84
N ALA A 44 -2.67 18.78 -1.29
CA ALA A 44 -2.48 18.23 0.05
C ALA A 44 -3.14 19.11 1.13
N GLU A 45 -2.99 20.42 1.03
CA GLU A 45 -3.58 21.42 1.93
C GLU A 45 -5.11 21.44 1.82
N ASP A 46 -5.68 21.38 0.61
CA ASP A 46 -7.14 21.27 0.41
C ASP A 46 -7.70 20.02 1.11
N ILE A 47 -7.04 18.87 0.93
CA ILE A 47 -7.43 17.62 1.58
C ILE A 47 -7.35 17.74 3.11
N MET A 48 -6.24 18.27 3.64
CA MET A 48 -6.07 18.48 5.08
C MET A 48 -7.10 19.46 5.66
N ALA A 49 -7.45 20.52 4.93
CA ALA A 49 -8.48 21.47 5.33
C ALA A 49 -9.86 20.79 5.40
N ARG A 50 -10.22 20.00 4.38
CA ARG A 50 -11.46 19.23 4.33
C ARG A 50 -11.57 18.18 5.43
N TRP A 51 -10.45 17.59 5.84
CA TRP A 51 -10.43 16.65 6.95
C TRP A 51 -10.68 17.29 8.32
N GLY A 52 -10.32 18.55 8.48
CA GLY A 52 -10.26 19.19 9.80
C GLY A 52 -9.32 18.46 10.75
N SER A 53 -9.38 18.81 12.04
CA SER A 53 -8.51 18.23 13.07
C SER A 53 -8.74 16.72 13.26
N ASP A 54 -10.00 16.28 13.25
CA ASP A 54 -10.34 14.87 13.48
C ASP A 54 -9.97 13.96 12.31
N GLY A 55 -10.18 14.40 11.07
CA GLY A 55 -9.75 13.65 9.89
C GLY A 55 -8.23 13.56 9.80
N GLN A 56 -7.49 14.64 10.12
CA GLN A 56 -6.03 14.60 10.15
C GLN A 56 -5.48 13.67 11.24
N ARG A 57 -6.14 13.59 12.41
CA ARG A 57 -5.79 12.61 13.45
C ARG A 57 -6.04 11.17 12.98
N ALA A 58 -7.15 10.92 12.30
CA ALA A 58 -7.44 9.61 11.70
C ALA A 58 -6.43 9.26 10.60
N ALA A 59 -6.06 10.21 9.74
CA ALA A 59 -5.03 10.04 8.72
C ALA A 59 -3.66 9.70 9.35
N ARG A 60 -3.24 10.42 10.40
CA ARG A 60 -2.00 10.12 11.12
C ARG A 60 -2.00 8.72 11.73
N LEU A 61 -3.13 8.31 12.33
CA LEU A 61 -3.29 6.95 12.86
C LEU A 61 -3.20 5.90 11.73
N SER A 62 -3.88 6.16 10.61
CA SER A 62 -3.83 5.30 9.42
C SER A 62 -2.39 5.11 8.94
N LEU A 63 -1.62 6.18 8.79
CA LEU A 63 -0.22 6.12 8.33
C LEU A 63 0.67 5.33 9.29
N TRP A 64 0.48 5.45 10.61
CA TRP A 64 1.24 4.66 11.57
C TRP A 64 0.87 3.17 11.52
N LEU A 65 -0.41 2.85 11.38
CA LEU A 65 -0.88 1.46 11.24
C LEU A 65 -0.43 0.85 9.91
N ASP A 66 -0.28 1.67 8.87
CA ASP A 66 0.15 1.22 7.56
C ASP A 66 1.55 0.59 7.57
N PHE A 67 2.44 1.03 8.48
CA PHE A 67 3.73 0.36 8.66
C PHE A 67 3.62 -1.12 9.04
N GLY A 68 2.62 -1.46 9.85
CA GLY A 68 2.30 -2.86 10.14
C GLY A 68 1.56 -3.53 8.98
N TYR A 69 0.66 -2.81 8.31
CA TYR A 69 -0.12 -3.34 7.21
C TYR A 69 0.77 -3.76 6.03
N MET A 70 1.78 -2.96 5.67
CA MET A 70 2.71 -3.29 4.60
C MET A 70 3.56 -4.53 4.85
N ALA A 71 3.86 -4.84 6.11
CA ALA A 71 4.50 -6.11 6.44
C ALA A 71 3.58 -7.30 6.12
N THR A 72 2.27 -7.16 6.41
CA THR A 72 1.30 -8.24 6.15
C THR A 72 1.00 -8.43 4.67
N TYR A 73 0.65 -7.37 3.94
CA TYR A 73 0.34 -7.49 2.52
C TYR A 73 1.60 -7.79 1.70
N GLY A 74 2.77 -7.26 2.10
CA GLY A 74 4.05 -7.53 1.44
C GLY A 74 4.45 -9.00 1.59
N THR A 75 4.32 -9.56 2.79
CA THR A 75 4.55 -10.99 3.04
C THR A 75 3.58 -11.85 2.24
N LEU A 76 2.28 -11.53 2.27
CA LEU A 76 1.26 -12.29 1.55
C LEU A 76 1.52 -12.28 0.04
N THR A 77 1.72 -11.10 -0.55
CA THR A 77 1.99 -10.93 -1.98
C THR A 77 3.27 -11.65 -2.38
N GLY A 78 4.35 -11.49 -1.61
CA GLY A 78 5.62 -12.19 -1.85
C GLY A 78 5.46 -13.72 -1.84
N LEU A 79 4.72 -14.27 -0.88
CA LEU A 79 4.45 -15.72 -0.80
C LEU A 79 3.60 -16.22 -1.97
N LEU A 80 2.61 -15.43 -2.42
CA LEU A 80 1.77 -15.77 -3.57
C LEU A 80 2.58 -15.77 -4.87
N VAL A 81 3.37 -14.72 -5.10
CA VAL A 81 4.27 -14.64 -6.27
C VAL A 81 5.28 -15.79 -6.25
N ASP A 82 5.89 -16.07 -5.09
CA ASP A 82 6.85 -17.17 -4.93
C ASP A 82 6.22 -18.55 -5.24
N ARG A 83 4.97 -18.75 -4.82
CA ARG A 83 4.23 -19.99 -5.12
C ARG A 83 3.94 -20.15 -6.60
N VAL A 84 3.48 -19.09 -7.26
CA VAL A 84 3.13 -19.13 -8.68
C VAL A 84 4.38 -19.30 -9.54
N ARG A 85 5.45 -18.53 -9.29
CA ARG A 85 6.70 -18.67 -10.06
C ARG A 85 7.30 -20.07 -10.00
N ARG A 86 7.24 -20.74 -8.85
CA ARG A 86 7.83 -22.08 -8.68
C ARG A 86 7.09 -23.14 -9.49
N ARG A 87 5.79 -22.94 -9.74
CA ARG A 87 5.00 -23.85 -10.59
C ARG A 87 5.38 -23.70 -12.06
N HIS A 88 5.62 -22.48 -12.51
CA HIS A 88 5.92 -22.18 -13.92
C HIS A 88 7.42 -22.21 -14.26
N GLY A 89 8.29 -22.14 -13.24
CA GLY A 89 9.75 -22.07 -13.44
C GLY A 89 10.27 -20.66 -13.69
N ASP A 90 9.50 -19.64 -13.31
CA ASP A 90 9.85 -18.24 -13.55
C ASP A 90 10.97 -17.72 -12.61
N PRO A 91 11.64 -16.60 -12.97
CA PRO A 91 12.78 -16.07 -12.25
C PRO A 91 12.54 -15.85 -10.75
N ALA A 92 13.54 -16.20 -9.94
CA ALA A 92 13.53 -16.02 -8.49
C ALA A 92 13.52 -14.53 -8.05
N ALA A 93 13.74 -13.60 -8.97
CA ALA A 93 13.71 -12.17 -8.71
C ALA A 93 12.28 -11.60 -8.62
N LEU A 94 11.24 -12.30 -9.10
CA LEU A 94 9.86 -11.78 -9.10
C LEU A 94 9.34 -11.40 -7.70
N PRO A 95 9.53 -12.22 -6.64
CA PRO A 95 9.13 -11.83 -5.29
C PRO A 95 9.96 -10.67 -4.75
N ALA A 96 11.18 -10.44 -5.26
CA ALA A 96 12.03 -9.35 -4.80
C ALA A 96 11.46 -7.97 -5.14
N ALA A 97 10.70 -7.86 -6.24
CA ALA A 97 9.98 -6.63 -6.60
C ALA A 97 9.00 -6.21 -5.50
N VAL A 98 8.39 -7.16 -4.77
CA VAL A 98 7.47 -6.85 -3.67
C VAL A 98 8.17 -6.09 -2.54
N PHE A 99 9.44 -6.40 -2.25
CA PHE A 99 10.21 -5.62 -1.26
C PHE A 99 10.44 -4.17 -1.71
N VAL A 100 10.60 -3.93 -3.02
CA VAL A 100 10.70 -2.57 -3.56
C VAL A 100 9.39 -1.81 -3.36
N ALA A 101 8.23 -2.46 -3.57
CA ALA A 101 6.94 -1.85 -3.30
C ALA A 101 6.75 -1.49 -1.82
N VAL A 102 7.12 -2.40 -0.90
CA VAL A 102 7.05 -2.15 0.55
C VAL A 102 8.00 -1.01 0.96
N ALA A 103 9.22 -0.96 0.40
CA ALA A 103 10.14 0.14 0.67
C ALA A 103 9.62 1.49 0.14
N ALA A 104 8.99 1.49 -1.05
CA ALA A 104 8.33 2.66 -1.59
C ALA A 104 7.17 3.10 -0.68
N ASP A 105 6.38 2.16 -0.18
CA ASP A 105 5.28 2.45 0.76
C ASP A 105 5.78 3.10 2.05
N ALA A 106 6.86 2.57 2.64
CA ALA A 106 7.50 3.18 3.80
C ALA A 106 7.96 4.63 3.54
N ALA A 107 8.59 4.88 2.39
CA ALA A 107 9.05 6.21 2.00
C ALA A 107 7.88 7.18 1.78
N GLU A 108 6.78 6.68 1.26
CA GLU A 108 5.54 7.40 1.07
C GLU A 108 4.89 7.76 2.42
N GLY A 109 4.70 6.80 3.32
CA GLY A 109 4.15 7.03 4.65
C GLY A 109 4.94 8.05 5.47
N VAL A 110 6.29 7.96 5.44
CA VAL A 110 7.16 8.97 6.07
C VAL A 110 6.97 10.36 5.45
N SER A 111 6.83 10.43 4.12
CA SER A 111 6.62 11.70 3.43
C SER A 111 5.26 12.31 3.78
N LEU A 112 4.20 11.51 3.82
CA LEU A 112 2.86 11.97 4.20
C LEU A 112 2.77 12.41 5.66
N LEU A 113 3.48 11.74 6.58
CA LEU A 113 3.60 12.21 7.96
C LEU A 113 4.24 13.61 8.02
N LYS A 114 5.28 13.87 7.22
CA LYS A 114 5.87 15.22 7.14
C LYS A 114 4.92 16.26 6.53
N VAL A 115 4.07 15.86 5.58
CA VAL A 115 3.00 16.72 5.04
C VAL A 115 2.00 17.09 6.13
N LEU A 116 1.53 16.11 6.93
CA LEU A 116 0.63 16.37 8.07
C LEU A 116 1.26 17.28 9.14
N ASP A 117 2.58 17.22 9.30
CA ASP A 117 3.34 18.12 10.17
C ASP A 117 3.64 19.48 9.51
N HIS A 118 3.05 19.76 8.35
CA HIS A 118 3.19 21.00 7.57
C HIS A 118 4.64 21.32 7.18
N ARG A 119 5.52 20.31 7.11
CA ARG A 119 6.93 20.48 6.77
C ARG A 119 7.11 20.30 5.28
N HIS A 120 7.71 21.29 4.61
CA HIS A 120 8.05 21.26 3.18
C HIS A 120 6.99 20.56 2.30
N ILE A 121 5.70 20.92 2.49
CA ILE A 121 4.52 20.21 1.98
C ILE A 121 4.67 19.84 0.50
N ARG A 122 5.08 20.79 -0.34
CA ARG A 122 5.27 20.56 -1.80
C ARG A 122 6.24 19.41 -2.09
N VAL A 123 7.38 19.38 -1.42
CA VAL A 123 8.44 18.38 -1.66
C VAL A 123 7.96 17.01 -1.18
N HIS A 124 7.43 16.94 0.04
CA HIS A 124 6.99 15.67 0.61
C HIS A 124 5.74 15.11 -0.05
N ALA A 125 4.77 15.95 -0.46
CA ALA A 125 3.63 15.50 -1.24
C ALA A 125 4.05 14.91 -2.60
N ARG A 126 5.08 15.49 -3.23
CA ARG A 126 5.62 14.96 -4.50
C ARG A 126 6.36 13.64 -4.31
N LEU A 127 7.18 13.53 -3.26
CA LEU A 127 7.88 12.28 -2.92
C LEU A 127 6.88 11.16 -2.59
N ALA A 128 5.86 11.46 -1.77
CA ALA A 128 4.77 10.54 -1.47
C ALA A 128 4.08 10.06 -2.75
N GLN A 129 3.70 10.96 -3.65
CA GLN A 129 3.05 10.59 -4.90
C GLN A 129 3.93 9.69 -5.78
N ILE A 130 5.21 10.01 -5.95
CA ILE A 130 6.12 9.19 -6.78
C ILE A 130 6.24 7.79 -6.18
N ALA A 131 6.46 7.70 -4.87
CA ALA A 131 6.56 6.45 -4.16
C ALA A 131 5.24 5.65 -4.23
N ALA A 132 4.08 6.31 -4.13
CA ALA A 132 2.78 5.68 -4.32
C ALA A 132 2.57 5.13 -5.73
N LEU A 133 2.98 5.88 -6.76
CA LEU A 133 2.88 5.37 -8.13
C LEU A 133 3.76 4.14 -8.35
N ILE A 134 4.98 4.14 -7.79
CA ILE A 134 5.88 2.97 -7.83
C ILE A 134 5.25 1.77 -7.10
N LYS A 135 4.74 1.97 -5.87
CA LYS A 135 4.13 0.88 -5.08
C LYS A 135 2.92 0.29 -5.80
N PHE A 136 2.02 1.12 -6.33
CA PHE A 136 0.82 0.65 -7.03
C PHE A 136 1.15 -0.06 -8.33
N ALA A 137 2.13 0.42 -9.11
CA ALA A 137 2.55 -0.24 -10.33
C ALA A 137 3.08 -1.65 -10.03
N ILE A 138 3.98 -1.78 -9.05
CA ILE A 138 4.58 -3.07 -8.69
C ILE A 138 3.55 -4.03 -8.11
N LEU A 139 2.74 -3.58 -7.14
CA LEU A 139 1.72 -4.44 -6.52
C LEU A 139 0.64 -4.85 -7.54
N GLY A 140 0.22 -3.94 -8.41
CA GLY A 140 -0.70 -4.24 -9.49
C GLY A 140 -0.15 -5.31 -10.44
N SER A 141 1.11 -5.19 -10.87
CA SER A 141 1.78 -6.20 -11.69
C SER A 141 1.92 -7.53 -10.97
N ALA A 142 2.28 -7.54 -9.68
CA ALA A 142 2.42 -8.76 -8.88
C ALA A 142 1.09 -9.51 -8.73
N VAL A 143 0.01 -8.79 -8.42
CA VAL A 143 -1.34 -9.37 -8.33
C VAL A 143 -1.81 -9.86 -9.70
N GLY A 144 -1.60 -9.07 -10.77
CA GLY A 144 -1.92 -9.47 -12.13
C GLY A 144 -1.20 -10.75 -12.56
N TYR A 145 0.09 -10.86 -12.24
CA TYR A 145 0.88 -12.08 -12.47
C TYR A 145 0.31 -13.28 -11.73
N VAL A 146 -0.01 -13.14 -10.43
CA VAL A 146 -0.60 -14.21 -9.63
C VAL A 146 -1.98 -14.62 -10.15
N ALA A 147 -2.81 -13.66 -10.57
CA ALA A 147 -4.13 -13.93 -11.12
C ALA A 147 -4.06 -14.67 -12.47
N ALA A 148 -3.22 -14.18 -13.39
CA ALA A 148 -3.08 -14.77 -14.73
C ALA A 148 -2.51 -16.20 -14.68
N ASN A 149 -1.54 -16.45 -13.78
CA ASN A 149 -0.78 -17.70 -13.73
C ASN A 149 -1.19 -18.63 -12.57
N GLY A 150 -2.05 -18.17 -11.66
CA GLY A 150 -2.51 -18.94 -10.50
C GLY A 150 -3.65 -19.91 -10.79
N PHE A 151 -4.44 -19.65 -11.85
CA PHE A 151 -5.61 -20.44 -12.26
C PHE A 151 -5.41 -21.26 -13.55
N GLY A 152 -4.23 -21.17 -14.19
CA GLY A 152 -3.93 -21.92 -15.42
C GLY A 152 -3.60 -23.41 -15.15
N PRO A 153 -3.91 -24.32 -16.09
CA PRO A 153 -3.55 -25.74 -15.97
C PRO A 153 -2.03 -25.92 -15.93
N ASN A 154 -1.58 -26.96 -15.21
CA ASN A 154 -0.18 -27.38 -15.12
C ASN A 154 0.32 -27.80 -16.52
N VAL A 155 0.94 -26.90 -17.28
CA VAL A 155 1.61 -27.28 -18.53
C VAL A 155 3.01 -27.80 -18.18
N ARG A 156 3.07 -28.99 -17.59
CA ARG A 156 4.28 -29.84 -17.55
C ARG A 156 3.87 -31.30 -17.66
N SER A 157 3.58 -31.71 -18.90
CA SER A 157 3.70 -33.09 -19.36
C SER A 157 4.59 -33.04 -20.60
N GLY A 158 5.83 -33.52 -20.44
CA GLY A 158 6.89 -33.51 -21.45
C GLY A 158 8.23 -33.70 -20.79
#